data_AF-A7MHQ3-F1
#
_entry.id   AF-A7MHQ3-F1
#
_cell.length_a   1.000
_cell.length_b   1.000
_cell.length_c   1.000
_cell.angle_alpha   90.00
_cell.angle_beta   90.00
_cell.angle_gamma   90.00
#
_symmetry.space_group_name_H-M   'P 1'
#
loop_
_entity.id
_entity.type
_entity.pdbx_description
1 polymer ?
#
loop_
_entity_poly.entity_id
_entity_poly.type
_entity_poly.pdbx_seq_one_letter_code
_entity_poly.pdbx_strand_id
1 'polypeptide(L)'
;MEEHALNYEKTKELVKSGHQLVVLLGTQNGMHEAASLVQRMAGQLDVLIAVLREKTKQCEQLAAECAYLMNGAAAELNTSWMLHKTMLGAQAALVCIVQGDIKSARDWLEGTTDEAGAELPNDITVAGLQPWFDSQMVSNDGKTGFLTREEAEKAIRAEIPATEAFLREVKSQARQEGAYFVANRMLAAWDAGFIEDTAKNAADIARMILTSTEFMADAPDGDFDRAFADSVLADIAAQLRVGGGA
;
A
#
# COMPACT_ATOMS: atom_id res chain seq x y z
N MET A 1 7.75 -19.59 -9.07
CA MET A 1 6.69 -20.34 -8.35
C MET A 1 7.14 -21.74 -7.91
N GLU A 2 7.74 -22.56 -8.77
CA GLU A 2 8.16 -23.95 -8.41
C GLU A 2 9.16 -24.04 -7.24
N GLU A 3 10.15 -23.14 -7.19
CA GLU A 3 11.18 -23.16 -6.14
C GLU A 3 10.61 -22.82 -4.74
N HIS A 4 9.66 -21.88 -4.67
CA HIS A 4 8.98 -21.53 -3.41
C HIS A 4 8.08 -22.66 -2.90
N ALA A 5 7.36 -23.33 -3.80
CA ALA A 5 6.54 -24.49 -3.46
C ALA A 5 7.40 -25.68 -2.96
N LEU A 6 8.56 -25.91 -3.59
CA LEU A 6 9.51 -26.93 -3.19
C LEU A 6 10.14 -26.65 -1.82
N ASN A 7 10.42 -25.37 -1.51
CA ASN A 7 10.98 -24.97 -0.22
C ASN A 7 9.95 -25.07 0.93
N TYR A 8 8.68 -24.80 0.64
CA TYR A 8 7.59 -24.97 1.60
C TYR A 8 7.42 -26.44 2.00
N GLU A 9 7.41 -27.36 1.03
CA GLU A 9 7.23 -28.79 1.32
C GLU A 9 8.39 -29.36 2.14
N LYS A 10 9.63 -28.94 1.85
CA LYS A 10 10.81 -29.31 2.66
C LYS A 10 10.71 -28.82 4.11
N THR A 11 10.23 -27.59 4.31
CA THR A 11 10.12 -27.00 5.66
C THR A 11 9.01 -27.68 6.46
N LYS A 12 7.91 -28.07 5.81
CA LYS A 12 6.82 -28.85 6.42
C LYS A 12 7.26 -30.26 6.84
N GLU A 13 8.03 -30.95 6.02
CA GLU A 13 8.60 -32.25 6.38
C GLU A 13 9.62 -32.14 7.53
N LEU A 14 10.35 -31.01 7.64
CA LEU A 14 11.25 -30.75 8.76
C LEU A 14 10.48 -30.62 10.09
N VAL A 15 9.37 -29.88 10.10
CA VAL A 15 8.50 -29.77 11.29
C VAL A 15 7.98 -31.13 11.72
N LYS A 16 7.48 -31.92 10.77
CA LYS A 16 6.97 -33.27 11.04
C LYS A 16 8.05 -34.18 11.63
N SER A 17 9.26 -34.11 11.07
CA SER A 17 10.44 -34.81 11.58
C SER A 17 10.79 -34.36 13.00
N GLY A 18 10.68 -33.06 13.28
CA GLY A 18 10.84 -32.48 14.62
C GLY A 18 9.85 -33.06 15.63
N HIS A 19 8.55 -33.09 15.30
CA HIS A 19 7.52 -33.69 16.16
C HIS A 19 7.76 -35.19 16.42
N GLN A 20 8.20 -35.94 15.40
CA GLN A 20 8.57 -37.35 15.57
C GLN A 20 9.76 -37.51 16.52
N LEU A 21 10.76 -36.63 16.41
CA LEU A 21 11.93 -36.64 17.29
C LEU A 21 11.54 -36.34 18.75
N VAL A 22 10.57 -35.46 19.01
CA VAL A 22 10.02 -35.24 20.37
C VAL A 22 9.54 -36.54 21.00
N VAL A 23 8.77 -37.34 20.24
CA VAL A 23 8.24 -38.63 20.72
C VAL A 23 9.35 -39.62 21.02
N LEU A 24 10.37 -39.70 20.15
CA LEU A 24 11.53 -40.58 20.36
C LEU A 24 12.33 -40.16 21.60
N LEU A 25 12.66 -38.88 21.74
CA LEU A 25 13.44 -38.36 22.85
C LEU A 25 12.69 -38.49 24.19
N GLY A 26 11.41 -38.15 24.23
CA GLY A 26 10.62 -38.12 25.45
C GLY A 26 10.18 -39.52 25.91
N THR A 27 9.56 -40.29 25.02
CA THR A 27 8.88 -41.55 25.41
C THR A 27 9.81 -42.75 25.37
N GLN A 28 10.77 -42.79 24.45
CA GLN A 28 11.65 -43.97 24.28
C GLN A 28 12.97 -43.84 25.04
N ASN A 29 13.50 -42.62 25.20
CA ASN A 29 14.83 -42.40 25.77
C ASN A 29 14.84 -41.62 27.10
N GLY A 30 13.67 -41.18 27.60
CA GLY A 30 13.56 -40.42 28.86
C GLY A 30 14.24 -39.03 28.84
N MET A 31 14.60 -38.52 27.66
CA MET A 31 15.27 -37.22 27.48
C MET A 31 14.24 -36.08 27.41
N HIS A 32 13.50 -35.88 28.49
CA HIS A 32 12.36 -34.95 28.53
C HIS A 32 12.73 -33.48 28.25
N GLU A 33 13.89 -33.01 28.72
CA GLU A 33 14.35 -31.63 28.44
C GLU A 33 14.68 -31.42 26.95
N ALA A 34 15.39 -32.39 26.34
CA ALA A 34 15.69 -32.36 24.91
C ALA A 34 14.40 -32.44 24.08
N ALA A 35 13.45 -33.29 24.47
CA ALA A 35 12.14 -33.38 23.83
C ALA A 35 11.38 -32.05 23.92
N SER A 36 11.38 -31.38 25.07
CA SER A 36 10.74 -30.07 25.27
C SER A 36 11.36 -28.97 24.41
N LEU A 37 12.68 -28.96 24.27
CA LEU A 37 13.37 -28.00 23.39
C LEU A 37 12.99 -28.23 21.91
N VAL A 38 13.06 -29.47 21.44
CA VAL A 38 12.70 -29.84 20.06
C VAL A 38 11.23 -29.51 19.77
N GLN A 39 10.32 -29.72 20.73
CA GLN A 39 8.91 -29.37 20.59
C GLN A 39 8.71 -27.87 20.42
N ARG A 40 9.40 -27.04 21.21
CA ARG A 40 9.37 -25.58 21.06
C ARG A 40 9.91 -25.13 19.70
N MET A 41 11.02 -25.71 19.25
CA MET A 41 11.61 -25.40 17.94
C MET A 41 10.67 -25.79 16.80
N ALA A 42 10.03 -26.97 16.88
CA ALA A 42 9.04 -27.41 15.89
C ALA A 42 7.84 -26.45 15.82
N GLY A 43 7.31 -26.03 16.97
CA GLY A 43 6.24 -25.05 17.03
C GLY A 43 6.64 -23.66 16.48
N GLN A 44 7.87 -23.20 16.75
CA GLN A 44 8.38 -21.95 16.16
C GLN A 44 8.53 -22.04 14.64
N LEU A 45 8.99 -23.19 14.13
CA LEU A 45 9.08 -23.43 12.69
C LEU A 45 7.68 -23.42 12.05
N ASP A 46 6.67 -24.00 12.68
CA ASP A 46 5.27 -23.94 12.21
C ASP A 46 4.76 -22.49 12.08
N VAL A 47 5.00 -21.68 13.11
CA VAL A 47 4.63 -20.25 13.08
C VAL A 47 5.37 -19.52 11.97
N LEU A 48 6.68 -19.75 11.81
CA LEU A 48 7.48 -19.13 10.75
C LEU A 48 6.99 -19.53 9.35
N ILE A 49 6.62 -20.79 9.14
CA ILE A 49 6.03 -21.27 7.88
C ILE A 49 4.73 -20.52 7.57
N ALA A 50 3.85 -20.37 8.56
CA ALA A 50 2.59 -19.67 8.39
C ALA A 50 2.80 -18.18 8.04
N VAL A 51 3.71 -17.49 8.74
CA VAL A 51 4.07 -16.10 8.46
C VAL A 51 4.66 -15.95 7.06
N LEU A 52 5.61 -16.79 6.68
CA LEU A 52 6.23 -16.76 5.35
C LEU A 52 5.20 -16.99 4.24
N ARG A 53 4.24 -17.89 4.45
CA ARG A 53 3.17 -18.14 3.49
C ARG A 53 2.27 -16.92 3.30
N GLU A 54 1.87 -16.26 4.39
CA GLU A 54 1.05 -15.05 4.29
C GLU A 54 1.82 -13.91 3.64
N LYS A 55 3.10 -13.71 4.00
CA LYS A 55 3.94 -12.70 3.36
C LYS A 55 4.17 -12.97 1.87
N THR A 56 4.36 -14.23 1.48
CA THR A 56 4.48 -14.59 0.06
C THR A 56 3.21 -14.22 -0.70
N LYS A 57 2.03 -14.52 -0.14
CA LYS A 57 0.74 -14.17 -0.73
C LYS A 57 0.57 -12.65 -0.86
N GLN A 58 0.93 -11.87 0.16
CA GLN A 58 0.89 -10.40 0.10
C GLN A 58 1.83 -9.86 -0.98
N CYS A 59 3.05 -10.39 -1.08
CA CYS A 59 4.00 -10.01 -2.14
C CYS A 59 3.48 -10.34 -3.55
N GLU A 60 2.86 -11.51 -3.74
CA GLU A 60 2.26 -11.90 -5.01
C GLU A 60 1.08 -10.96 -5.39
N GLN A 61 0.25 -10.58 -4.42
CA GLN A 61 -0.84 -9.62 -4.64
C GLN A 61 -0.31 -8.24 -5.01
N LEU A 62 0.71 -7.74 -4.31
CA LEU A 62 1.33 -6.46 -4.61
C LEU A 62 2.00 -6.47 -6.00
N ALA A 63 2.68 -7.57 -6.36
CA ALA A 63 3.28 -7.72 -7.67
C ALA A 63 2.23 -7.73 -8.80
N ALA A 64 1.10 -8.41 -8.60
CA ALA A 64 -0.01 -8.42 -9.54
C ALA A 64 -0.61 -7.01 -9.74
N GLU A 65 -0.80 -6.28 -8.64
CA GLU A 65 -1.28 -4.90 -8.67
C GLU A 65 -0.29 -3.96 -9.38
N CYS A 66 1.00 -4.03 -9.06
CA CYS A 66 2.02 -3.25 -9.75
C CYS A 66 2.05 -3.54 -11.26
N ALA A 67 1.90 -4.80 -11.68
CA ALA A 67 1.83 -5.15 -13.10
C ALA A 67 0.61 -4.53 -13.79
N TYR A 68 -0.56 -4.54 -13.12
CA TYR A 68 -1.77 -3.88 -13.62
C TYR A 68 -1.56 -2.37 -13.76
N LEU A 69 -1.03 -1.71 -12.73
CA LEU A 69 -0.75 -0.27 -12.74
C LEU A 69 0.27 0.14 -13.81
N MET A 70 1.34 -0.65 -14.00
CA MET A 70 2.33 -0.38 -15.05
C MET A 70 1.70 -0.44 -16.44
N ASN A 71 0.82 -1.42 -16.69
CA ASN A 71 0.09 -1.51 -17.96
C ASN A 71 -0.87 -0.33 -18.15
N GLY A 72 -1.59 0.06 -17.09
CA GLY A 72 -2.46 1.24 -17.12
C GLY A 72 -1.69 2.52 -17.40
N ALA A 73 -0.59 2.77 -16.69
CA ALA A 73 0.27 3.93 -16.90
C ALA A 73 0.87 3.96 -18.32
N ALA A 74 1.27 2.81 -18.86
CA ALA A 74 1.76 2.72 -20.23
C ALA A 74 0.66 3.04 -21.26
N ALA A 75 -0.57 2.56 -21.04
CA ALA A 75 -1.71 2.88 -21.89
C ALA A 75 -2.04 4.39 -21.86
N GLU A 76 -2.05 5.01 -20.69
CA GLU A 76 -2.30 6.45 -20.53
C GLU A 76 -1.20 7.30 -21.20
N LEU A 77 0.07 6.91 -21.04
CA LEU A 77 1.19 7.57 -21.73
C LEU A 77 1.07 7.44 -23.26
N ASN A 78 0.68 6.28 -23.76
CA ASN A 78 0.45 6.08 -25.19
C ASN A 78 -0.70 6.98 -25.70
N THR A 79 -1.81 7.06 -24.96
CA THR A 79 -2.93 7.95 -25.28
C THR A 79 -2.52 9.42 -25.27
N SER A 80 -1.73 9.84 -24.28
CA SER A 80 -1.20 11.20 -24.20
C SER A 80 -0.31 11.55 -25.40
N TRP A 81 0.55 10.61 -25.82
CA TRP A 81 1.38 10.76 -27.01
C TRP A 81 0.54 10.90 -28.28
N MET A 82 -0.48 10.04 -28.46
CA MET A 82 -1.41 10.14 -29.59
C MET A 82 -2.13 11.50 -29.61
N LEU A 83 -2.64 11.96 -28.46
CA LEU A 83 -3.29 13.27 -28.35
C LEU A 83 -2.35 14.41 -28.75
N HIS A 84 -1.09 14.36 -28.31
CA HIS A 84 -0.09 15.36 -28.67
C HIS A 84 0.21 15.35 -30.17
N LYS A 85 0.39 14.17 -30.77
CA LYS A 85 0.59 13.99 -32.22
C LYS A 85 -0.58 14.57 -33.01
N THR A 86 -1.82 14.27 -32.62
CA THR A 86 -3.03 14.79 -33.27
C THR A 86 -3.15 16.31 -33.16
N MET A 87 -2.84 16.89 -31.99
CA MET A 87 -2.86 18.34 -31.82
C MET A 87 -1.84 19.05 -32.72
N LEU A 88 -0.62 18.51 -32.82
CA LEU A 88 0.41 19.05 -33.72
C LEU A 88 0.03 18.90 -35.20
N GLY A 89 -0.53 17.75 -35.60
CA GLY A 89 -1.03 17.54 -36.97
C GLY A 89 -2.15 18.50 -37.34
N ALA A 90 -3.10 18.72 -36.44
CA ALA A 90 -4.16 19.71 -36.63
C ALA A 90 -3.61 21.14 -36.75
N GLN A 91 -2.61 21.52 -35.94
CA GLN A 91 -1.94 22.82 -36.06
C GLN A 91 -1.25 22.99 -37.42
N ALA A 92 -0.54 21.96 -37.90
CA ALA A 92 0.09 21.97 -39.22
C ALA A 92 -0.95 22.11 -40.34
N ALA A 93 -2.05 21.36 -40.26
CA ALA A 93 -3.14 21.44 -41.22
C ALA A 93 -3.79 22.84 -41.25
N LEU A 94 -4.00 23.47 -40.10
CA LEU A 94 -4.52 24.84 -40.02
C LEU A 94 -3.61 25.85 -40.74
N VAL A 95 -2.28 25.70 -40.60
CA VAL A 95 -1.31 26.55 -41.33
C VAL A 95 -1.42 26.34 -42.84
N CYS A 96 -1.53 25.10 -43.31
CA CYS A 96 -1.72 24.78 -44.72
C CYS A 96 -3.03 25.38 -45.28
N ILE A 97 -4.13 25.33 -44.51
CA ILE A 97 -5.41 25.93 -44.89
C ILE A 97 -5.28 27.44 -45.09
N VAL A 98 -4.61 28.15 -44.17
CA VAL A 98 -4.38 29.61 -44.28
C VAL A 98 -3.57 29.95 -45.53
N GLN A 99 -2.68 29.07 -45.96
CA GLN A 99 -1.88 29.23 -47.19
C GLN A 99 -2.62 28.82 -48.46
N GLY A 100 -3.84 28.27 -48.35
CA GLY A 100 -4.63 27.75 -49.47
C GLY A 100 -4.20 26.36 -49.96
N ASP A 101 -3.26 25.70 -49.27
CA ASP A 101 -2.80 24.35 -49.60
C ASP A 101 -3.68 23.29 -48.90
N ILE A 102 -4.87 23.09 -49.46
CA ILE A 102 -5.86 22.14 -48.92
C ILE A 102 -5.37 20.70 -49.02
N LYS A 103 -4.50 20.38 -49.98
CA LYS A 103 -3.97 19.03 -50.15
C LYS A 103 -3.06 18.67 -48.98
N SER A 104 -2.07 19.51 -48.69
CA SER A 104 -1.18 19.26 -47.54
C SER A 104 -1.94 19.27 -46.22
N ALA A 105 -2.98 20.10 -46.08
CA ALA A 105 -3.84 20.08 -44.90
C ALA A 105 -4.55 18.73 -44.71
N ARG A 106 -5.05 18.13 -45.79
CA ARG A 106 -5.66 16.80 -45.75
C ARG A 106 -4.63 15.74 -45.37
N ASP A 107 -3.46 15.76 -46.00
CA ASP A 107 -2.40 14.79 -45.74
C ASP A 107 -1.96 14.81 -44.26
N TRP A 108 -1.86 16.00 -43.64
CA TRP A 108 -1.57 16.14 -42.20
C TRP A 108 -2.67 15.58 -41.29
N LEU A 109 -3.94 15.77 -41.65
CA LEU A 109 -5.07 15.25 -40.87
C LEU A 109 -5.17 13.73 -41.02
N GLU A 110 -5.14 13.21 -42.24
CA GLU A 110 -5.25 11.77 -42.51
C GLU A 110 -4.13 10.96 -41.84
N GLY A 111 -2.89 11.45 -41.88
CA GLY A 111 -1.73 10.80 -41.24
C GLY A 111 -1.69 10.91 -39.70
N THR A 112 -2.66 11.58 -39.08
CA THR A 112 -2.85 11.58 -37.61
C THR A 112 -4.10 10.84 -37.16
N THR A 113 -5.05 10.59 -38.07
CA THR A 113 -6.30 9.87 -37.79
C THR A 113 -6.24 8.38 -38.12
N ASP A 114 -5.20 7.91 -38.81
CA ASP A 114 -4.98 6.50 -39.16
C ASP A 114 -4.83 5.57 -37.94
N GLU A 115 -4.42 6.12 -36.80
CA GLU A 115 -4.32 5.42 -35.51
C GLU A 115 -5.59 5.54 -34.64
N ALA A 116 -6.65 6.20 -35.12
CA ALA A 116 -7.89 6.34 -34.35
C ALA A 116 -8.69 5.03 -34.33
N GLY A 117 -9.10 4.59 -33.13
CA GLY A 117 -9.90 3.36 -32.97
C GLY A 117 -11.37 3.48 -33.37
N ALA A 118 -11.84 4.68 -33.74
CA ALA A 118 -13.22 4.92 -34.15
C ALA A 118 -13.27 5.26 -35.65
N GLU A 119 -13.96 4.42 -36.42
CA GLU A 119 -14.15 4.63 -37.86
C GLU A 119 -15.39 5.48 -38.14
N LEU A 120 -15.20 6.52 -38.95
CA LEU A 120 -16.29 7.38 -39.40
C LEU A 120 -17.15 6.61 -40.43
N PRO A 121 -18.49 6.57 -40.30
CA PRO A 121 -19.35 5.92 -41.29
C PRO A 121 -19.22 6.57 -42.68
N ASN A 122 -19.12 5.74 -43.73
CA ASN A 122 -18.92 6.19 -45.11
C ASN A 122 -20.06 7.06 -45.66
N ASP A 123 -21.25 6.98 -45.08
CA ASP A 123 -22.47 7.69 -45.50
C ASP A 123 -22.86 8.83 -44.56
N ILE A 124 -21.97 9.21 -43.63
CA ILE A 124 -22.26 10.28 -42.66
C ILE A 124 -22.46 11.62 -43.37
N THR A 125 -23.52 12.33 -42.97
CA THR A 125 -23.77 13.69 -43.44
C THR A 125 -23.11 14.70 -42.52
N VAL A 126 -22.92 15.94 -43.00
CA VAL A 126 -22.41 17.05 -42.16
C VAL A 126 -23.27 17.23 -40.90
N ALA A 127 -24.60 17.07 -41.03
CA ALA A 127 -25.53 17.14 -39.89
C ALA A 127 -25.37 15.94 -38.93
N GLY A 128 -24.88 14.80 -39.40
CA GLY A 128 -24.64 13.59 -38.60
C GLY A 128 -23.30 13.57 -37.85
N LEU A 129 -22.38 14.47 -38.17
CA LEU A 129 -21.03 14.52 -37.55
C LEU A 129 -21.08 14.77 -36.05
N GLN A 130 -21.84 15.79 -35.60
CA GLN A 130 -21.90 16.14 -34.18
C GLN A 130 -22.54 15.03 -33.34
N PRO A 131 -23.70 14.45 -33.71
CA PRO A 131 -24.25 13.30 -32.97
C PRO A 131 -23.32 12.09 -32.93
N TRP A 132 -22.62 11.79 -34.02
CA TRP A 132 -21.64 10.70 -34.03
C TRP A 132 -20.49 11.01 -33.08
N PHE A 133 -19.92 12.21 -33.13
CA PHE A 133 -18.85 12.64 -32.24
C PHE A 133 -19.27 12.51 -30.77
N ASP A 134 -20.44 13.06 -30.41
CA ASP A 134 -20.96 13.01 -29.04
C ASP A 134 -21.18 11.56 -28.57
N SER A 135 -21.55 10.64 -29.48
CA SER A 135 -21.68 9.21 -29.18
C SER A 135 -20.34 8.52 -28.87
N GLN A 136 -19.22 9.06 -29.34
CA GLN A 136 -17.88 8.56 -29.05
C GLN A 136 -17.31 9.14 -27.74
N MET A 137 -17.94 10.17 -27.17
CA MET A 137 -17.48 10.85 -25.95
C MET A 137 -17.95 10.14 -24.67
N VAL A 138 -17.80 8.83 -24.62
CA VAL A 138 -18.13 7.96 -23.48
C VAL A 138 -16.84 7.31 -22.96
N SER A 139 -16.68 7.20 -21.65
CA SER A 139 -15.51 6.54 -21.05
C SER A 139 -15.43 5.05 -21.41
N ASN A 140 -14.26 4.44 -21.22
CA ASN A 140 -13.98 3.03 -21.56
C ASN A 140 -14.92 2.01 -20.89
N ASP A 141 -15.61 2.37 -19.81
CA ASP A 141 -16.60 1.51 -19.14
C ASP A 141 -18.02 1.60 -19.73
N GLY A 142 -18.22 2.51 -20.69
CA GLY A 142 -19.48 2.71 -21.41
C GLY A 142 -20.61 3.33 -20.57
N LYS A 143 -20.35 3.74 -19.32
CA LYS A 143 -21.38 4.14 -18.36
C LYS A 143 -21.36 5.62 -17.99
N THR A 144 -20.24 6.30 -18.18
CA THR A 144 -20.08 7.72 -17.81
C THR A 144 -19.39 8.52 -18.91
N GLY A 145 -19.64 9.84 -18.95
CA GLY A 145 -18.82 10.76 -19.74
C GLY A 145 -17.38 10.81 -19.20
N PHE A 146 -16.52 11.65 -19.78
CA PHE A 146 -15.15 11.84 -19.28
C PHE A 146 -15.14 12.17 -17.78
N LEU A 147 -14.37 11.40 -17.02
CA LEU A 147 -14.21 11.59 -15.58
C LEU A 147 -13.52 12.93 -15.31
N THR A 148 -13.97 13.63 -14.27
CA THR A 148 -13.20 14.71 -13.67
C THR A 148 -11.89 14.16 -13.08
N ARG A 149 -10.90 15.03 -12.85
CA ARG A 149 -9.62 14.65 -12.18
C ARG A 149 -9.85 13.93 -10.86
N GLU A 150 -10.82 14.38 -10.07
CA GLU A 150 -11.16 13.77 -8.77
C GLU A 150 -11.79 12.37 -8.94
N GLU A 151 -12.70 12.20 -9.90
CA GLU A 151 -13.30 10.90 -10.20
C GLU A 151 -12.27 9.90 -10.75
N ALA A 152 -11.35 10.36 -11.59
CA ALA A 152 -10.24 9.55 -12.09
C ALA A 152 -9.29 9.12 -10.95
N GLU A 153 -8.92 10.05 -10.06
CA GLU A 153 -8.10 9.73 -8.88
C GLU A 153 -8.79 8.72 -7.95
N LYS A 154 -10.11 8.85 -7.75
CA LYS A 154 -10.89 7.91 -6.94
C LYS A 154 -10.97 6.53 -7.58
N ALA A 155 -11.16 6.46 -8.90
CA ALA A 155 -11.16 5.21 -9.64
C ALA A 155 -9.79 4.51 -9.56
N ILE A 156 -8.70 5.23 -9.82
CA ILE A 156 -7.34 4.67 -9.73
C ILE A 156 -7.03 4.18 -8.30
N ARG A 157 -7.47 4.91 -7.28
CA ARG A 157 -7.30 4.48 -5.88
C ARG A 157 -8.07 3.18 -5.57
N ALA A 158 -9.23 2.97 -6.21
CA ALA A 158 -9.99 1.73 -6.05
C ALA A 158 -9.26 0.52 -6.68
N GLU A 159 -8.41 0.75 -7.68
CA GLU A 159 -7.60 -0.26 -8.34
C GLU A 159 -6.32 -0.64 -7.57
N ILE A 160 -6.05 -0.05 -6.40
CA ILE A 160 -4.86 -0.35 -5.56
C ILE A 160 -5.14 -0.93 -4.16
N PRO A 161 -6.06 -1.93 -4.02
CA PRO A 161 -6.49 -2.42 -2.72
C PRO A 161 -5.40 -3.17 -1.95
N ALA A 162 -4.46 -3.84 -2.62
CA ALA A 162 -3.38 -4.58 -1.97
C ALA A 162 -2.29 -3.62 -1.47
N THR A 163 -1.95 -2.57 -2.22
CA THR A 163 -1.05 -1.50 -1.73
C THR A 163 -1.65 -0.82 -0.50
N GLU A 164 -2.94 -0.46 -0.55
CA GLU A 164 -3.60 0.20 0.57
C GLU A 164 -3.67 -0.72 1.81
N ALA A 165 -3.91 -2.02 1.60
CA ALA A 165 -3.87 -3.01 2.67
C ALA A 165 -2.48 -3.15 3.28
N PHE A 166 -1.44 -3.22 2.45
CA PHE A 166 -0.05 -3.29 2.89
C PHE A 166 0.35 -2.05 3.68
N LEU A 167 0.01 -0.85 3.19
CA LEU A 167 0.30 0.40 3.89
C LEU A 167 -0.38 0.47 5.26
N ARG A 168 -1.62 -0.01 5.37
CA ARG A 168 -2.33 -0.09 6.65
C ARG A 168 -1.65 -1.06 7.62
N GLU A 169 -1.22 -2.21 7.14
CA GLU A 169 -0.48 -3.18 7.95
C GLU A 169 0.85 -2.61 8.45
N VAL A 170 1.65 -2.00 7.56
CA VAL A 170 2.94 -1.38 7.92
C VAL A 170 2.73 -0.25 8.93
N LYS A 171 1.72 0.60 8.73
CA LYS A 171 1.36 1.65 9.70
C LYS A 171 0.97 1.05 11.05
N SER A 172 0.14 -0.01 11.06
CA SER A 172 -0.25 -0.70 12.30
C SER A 172 0.98 -1.27 13.02
N GLN A 173 1.86 -1.96 12.31
CA GLN A 173 3.10 -2.49 12.88
C GLN A 173 4.00 -1.37 13.44
N ALA A 174 4.21 -0.29 12.69
CA ALA A 174 5.01 0.84 13.14
C ALA A 174 4.44 1.50 14.41
N ARG A 175 3.10 1.57 14.54
CA ARG A 175 2.43 2.06 15.75
C ARG A 175 2.73 1.15 16.95
N GLN A 176 2.66 -0.18 16.78
CA GLN A 176 3.00 -1.14 17.84
C GLN A 176 4.48 -1.06 18.24
N GLU A 177 5.39 -1.02 17.26
CA GLU A 177 6.83 -0.89 17.51
C GLU A 177 7.17 0.43 18.23
N GLY A 178 6.46 1.52 17.89
CA GLY A 178 6.54 2.79 18.60
C GLY A 178 6.16 2.67 20.07
N ALA A 179 5.05 1.98 20.39
CA ALA A 179 4.64 1.73 21.78
C ALA A 179 5.69 0.92 22.54
N TYR A 180 6.24 -0.13 21.93
CA TYR A 180 7.31 -0.94 22.52
C TYR A 180 8.56 -0.10 22.79
N PHE A 181 8.95 0.75 21.84
CA PHE A 181 10.08 1.66 22.00
C PHE A 181 9.86 2.61 23.19
N VAL A 182 8.68 3.23 23.31
CA VAL A 182 8.36 4.16 24.40
C VAL A 182 8.36 3.43 25.75
N ALA A 183 7.70 2.26 25.86
CA ALA A 183 7.70 1.47 27.09
C ALA A 183 9.15 1.09 27.52
N ASN A 184 9.98 0.67 26.56
CA ASN A 184 11.38 0.33 26.83
C ASN A 184 12.22 1.53 27.25
N ARG A 185 12.02 2.71 26.63
CA ARG A 185 12.71 3.95 27.03
C ARG A 185 12.26 4.43 28.41
N MET A 186 10.97 4.34 28.71
CA MET A 186 10.40 4.70 30.01
C MET A 186 10.98 3.84 31.13
N LEU A 187 10.99 2.51 30.96
CA LEU A 187 11.56 1.60 31.95
C LEU A 187 13.07 1.81 32.13
N ALA A 188 13.81 2.07 31.04
CA ALA A 188 15.23 2.39 31.12
C ALA A 188 15.51 3.71 31.86
N ALA A 189 14.66 4.72 31.70
CA ALA A 189 14.78 5.98 32.42
C ALA A 189 14.51 5.82 33.93
N TRP A 190 13.56 4.95 34.30
CA TRP A 190 13.33 4.56 35.69
C TRP A 190 14.53 3.80 36.28
N ASP A 191 15.04 2.78 35.57
CA ASP A 191 16.20 1.98 36.02
C ASP A 191 17.47 2.83 36.21
N ALA A 192 17.65 3.84 35.36
CA ALA A 192 18.75 4.80 35.47
C ALA A 192 18.54 5.91 36.52
N GLY A 193 17.38 5.96 37.19
CA GLY A 193 17.07 6.94 38.23
C GLY A 193 16.64 8.33 37.73
N PHE A 194 16.34 8.50 36.43
CA PHE A 194 15.78 9.75 35.90
C PHE A 194 14.29 9.92 36.20
N ILE A 195 13.57 8.81 36.41
CA ILE A 195 12.17 8.81 36.87
C ILE A 195 12.16 8.37 38.33
N GLU A 196 11.90 9.32 39.23
CA GLU A 196 11.80 9.09 40.67
C GLU A 196 10.39 8.59 41.07
N ASP A 197 10.10 7.33 40.77
CA ASP A 197 8.84 6.67 41.13
C ASP A 197 9.07 5.22 41.62
N THR A 198 8.03 4.58 42.16
CA THR A 198 8.06 3.19 42.61
C THR A 198 8.14 2.22 41.43
N ALA A 199 8.80 1.08 41.64
CA ALA A 199 8.85 -0.01 40.66
C ALA A 199 7.46 -0.45 40.20
N LYS A 200 6.47 -0.42 41.12
CA LYS A 200 5.08 -0.75 40.81
C LYS A 200 4.49 0.23 39.79
N ASN A 201 4.58 1.54 40.04
CA ASN A 201 4.05 2.55 39.13
C ASN A 201 4.75 2.51 37.77
N ALA A 202 6.08 2.35 37.74
CA ALA A 202 6.81 2.20 36.49
C ALA A 202 6.34 0.98 35.67
N ALA A 203 6.16 -0.16 36.34
CA ALA A 203 5.66 -1.37 35.68
C ALA A 203 4.21 -1.25 35.23
N ASP A 204 3.34 -0.58 35.99
CA ASP A 204 1.94 -0.38 35.64
C ASP A 204 1.81 0.57 34.43
N ILE A 205 2.59 1.66 34.36
CA ILE A 205 2.65 2.55 33.19
C ILE A 205 3.19 1.82 31.96
N ALA A 206 4.29 1.07 32.10
CA ALA A 206 4.84 0.31 30.99
C ALA A 206 3.85 -0.74 30.47
N ARG A 207 3.16 -1.46 31.37
CA ARG A 207 2.09 -2.40 30.99
C ARG A 207 0.93 -1.69 30.30
N MET A 208 0.52 -0.50 30.76
CA MET A 208 -0.51 0.29 30.09
C MET A 208 -0.11 0.67 28.65
N ILE A 209 1.14 1.09 28.43
CA ILE A 209 1.65 1.40 27.09
C ILE A 209 1.67 0.15 26.21
N LEU A 210 2.14 -0.98 26.73
CA LEU A 210 2.17 -2.24 25.97
C LEU A 210 0.77 -2.74 25.64
N THR A 211 -0.17 -2.74 26.59
CA THR A 211 -1.56 -3.17 26.35
C THR A 211 -2.29 -2.25 25.38
N SER A 212 -1.88 -0.98 25.24
CA SER A 212 -2.48 -0.07 24.26
C SER A 212 -2.35 -0.58 22.81
N THR A 213 -1.34 -1.41 22.49
CA THR A 213 -1.16 -1.98 21.15
C THR A 213 -2.32 -2.88 20.70
N GLU A 214 -3.08 -3.43 21.65
CA GLU A 214 -4.26 -4.26 21.37
C GLU A 214 -5.42 -3.45 20.78
N PHE A 215 -5.44 -2.12 20.98
CA PHE A 215 -6.52 -1.22 20.53
C PHE A 215 -6.10 -0.29 19.38
N MET A 216 -4.80 -0.28 19.02
CA MET A 216 -4.25 0.65 18.02
C MET A 216 -4.75 0.43 16.58
N ALA A 217 -5.25 -0.77 16.26
CA ALA A 217 -5.78 -1.07 14.94
C ALA A 217 -7.05 -0.26 14.61
N ASP A 218 -7.85 0.05 15.64
CA ASP A 218 -9.14 0.76 15.52
C ASP A 218 -9.07 2.21 16.03
N ALA A 219 -7.88 2.68 16.44
CA ALA A 219 -7.71 4.02 16.96
C ALA A 219 -7.88 5.10 15.87
N PRO A 220 -8.55 6.23 16.15
CA PRO A 220 -8.63 7.37 15.23
C PRO A 220 -7.24 7.87 14.83
N ASP A 221 -7.07 8.35 13.60
CA ASP A 221 -5.76 8.84 13.13
C ASP A 221 -5.22 10.01 13.97
N GLY A 222 -6.09 10.81 14.60
CA GLY A 222 -5.72 11.89 15.51
C GLY A 222 -5.01 11.43 16.79
N ASP A 223 -5.25 10.19 17.26
CA ASP A 223 -4.60 9.65 18.47
C ASP A 223 -3.09 9.42 18.28
N PHE A 224 -2.62 9.44 17.04
CA PHE A 224 -1.20 9.32 16.69
C PHE A 224 -0.52 10.66 16.43
N ASP A 225 -1.24 11.77 16.61
CA ASP A 225 -0.65 13.10 16.54
C ASP A 225 0.05 13.50 17.85
N ARG A 226 0.85 14.57 17.76
CA ARG A 226 1.58 15.11 18.92
C ARG A 226 0.85 16.24 19.64
N ALA A 227 -0.33 16.67 19.17
CA ALA A 227 -1.00 17.89 19.62
C ALA A 227 -1.38 17.81 21.10
N PHE A 228 -1.90 16.66 21.55
CA PHE A 228 -2.18 16.45 22.98
C PHE A 228 -0.92 16.56 23.83
N ALA A 229 0.14 15.84 23.45
CA ALA A 229 1.41 15.85 24.18
C ALA A 229 2.03 17.25 24.23
N ASP A 230 2.05 17.97 23.11
CA ASP A 230 2.56 19.34 23.02
C ASP A 230 1.76 20.30 23.91
N SER A 231 0.43 20.16 23.97
CA SER A 231 -0.42 20.97 24.85
C SER A 231 -0.07 20.74 26.33
N VAL A 232 0.03 19.48 26.76
CA VAL A 232 0.36 19.15 28.16
C VAL A 232 1.78 19.63 28.52
N LEU A 233 2.74 19.48 27.62
CA LEU A 233 4.10 19.97 27.82
C LEU A 233 4.16 21.50 27.92
N ALA A 234 3.35 22.22 27.14
CA ALA A 234 3.24 23.66 27.22
C ALA A 234 2.66 24.11 28.57
N ASP A 235 1.64 23.42 29.07
CA ASP A 235 1.04 23.69 30.39
C ASP A 235 2.04 23.46 31.53
N ILE A 236 2.78 22.35 31.50
CA ILE A 236 3.85 22.07 32.46
C ILE A 236 4.92 23.17 32.42
N ALA A 237 5.37 23.56 31.23
CA ALA A 237 6.35 24.63 31.07
C ALA A 237 5.86 25.97 31.62
N ALA A 238 4.57 26.28 31.46
CA ALA A 238 3.95 27.47 32.04
C ALA A 238 3.93 27.42 33.58
N GLN A 239 3.56 26.27 34.16
CA GLN A 239 3.55 26.09 35.62
C GLN A 239 4.95 26.27 36.23
N LEU A 240 5.98 25.72 35.59
CA LEU A 240 7.36 25.85 36.06
C LEU A 240 7.86 27.31 36.04
N ARG A 241 7.41 28.13 35.09
CA ARG A 241 7.75 29.57 35.05
C ARG A 241 7.10 30.36 36.18
N VAL A 242 5.92 29.97 36.63
CA VAL A 242 5.21 30.63 37.73
C VAL A 242 5.70 30.13 39.11
N GLY A 243 6.09 28.85 39.21
CA GLY A 243 6.56 28.23 40.45
C GLY A 243 8.04 28.45 40.81
N GLY A 244 8.88 28.86 39.86
CA GLY A 244 10.31 29.13 40.08
C GLY A 244 10.66 30.54 40.61
N GLY A 245 9.67 31.32 41.02
CA GLY A 245 9.82 32.71 41.47
C GLY A 245 9.73 32.93 42.99
N ALA A 246 9.94 31.90 43.82
CA ALA A 246 9.91 31.99 45.28
C ALA A 246 11.26 31.60 45.91
#